data_AF-A0A945M9L4-F1
#
_entry.id   AF-A0A945M9L4-F1
#
_cell.length_a   1.000
_cell.length_b   1.000
_cell.length_c   1.000
_cell.angle_alpha   90.00
_cell.angle_beta   90.00
_cell.angle_gamma   90.00
#
_symmetry.space_group_name_H-M   'P 1'
#
loop_
_entity.id
_entity.type
_entity.pdbx_description
1 polymer ?
#
loop_
_entity_poly.entity_id
_entity_poly.type
_entity_poly.pdbx_seq_one_letter_code
_entity_poly.pdbx_strand_id
1 'polypeptide(L)'
;GSVEWLCPENEPDHWDLVEGQGSLLHASYAGVTLGLAHGAQADAIVICHEPTRPHMRGLPDYPMPTLEACMKAQLEACALTNPDVRCIGAAINTSALDEAGAEAAIKDAEDRLGLPAVDPVRHGVARLVDALGT
;
A
#
# COMPACT_ATOMS: atom_id res chain seq x y z
N GLY A 1 -15.84 4.31 -13.58
CA GLY A 1 -15.53 5.28 -12.51
C GLY A 1 -14.68 6.41 -13.05
N SER A 2 -14.47 7.52 -12.31
CA SER A 2 -13.54 8.58 -12.76
C SER A 2 -12.09 8.10 -12.91
N VAL A 3 -11.70 7.09 -12.12
CA VAL A 3 -10.36 6.51 -12.16
C VAL A 3 -10.13 5.69 -13.43
N GLU A 4 -11.11 4.94 -13.93
CA GLU A 4 -11.01 4.19 -15.20
C GLU A 4 -10.72 5.12 -16.39
N TRP A 5 -11.22 6.36 -16.35
CA TRP A 5 -10.92 7.36 -17.38
C TRP A 5 -9.48 7.90 -17.29
N LEU A 6 -8.87 7.83 -16.11
CA LEU A 6 -7.49 8.28 -15.85
C LEU A 6 -6.47 7.16 -16.06
N CYS A 7 -6.89 5.90 -15.97
CA CYS A 7 -6.06 4.71 -16.18
C CYS A 7 -6.60 3.87 -17.36
N PRO A 8 -6.64 4.42 -18.59
CA PRO A 8 -7.06 3.63 -19.76
C PRO A 8 -6.03 2.55 -20.10
N GLU A 9 -6.38 1.64 -21.01
CA GLU A 9 -5.42 0.73 -21.63
C GLU A 9 -4.25 1.53 -22.23
N ASN A 10 -3.03 1.05 -22.00
CA ASN A 10 -1.81 1.74 -22.35
C ASN A 10 -0.82 0.79 -23.03
N GLU A 11 0.26 1.36 -23.58
CA GLU A 11 1.32 0.56 -24.19
C GLU A 11 1.99 -0.37 -23.16
N PRO A 12 2.45 -1.57 -23.54
CA PRO A 12 2.98 -2.56 -22.59
C PRO A 12 4.17 -2.12 -21.72
N ASP A 13 4.91 -1.08 -22.14
CA ASP A 13 6.07 -0.53 -21.41
C ASP A 13 5.75 0.79 -20.67
N HIS A 14 4.46 1.18 -20.63
CA HIS A 14 4.00 2.34 -19.89
C HIS A 14 3.66 1.98 -18.44
N TRP A 15 3.98 2.90 -17.53
CA TRP A 15 3.68 2.75 -16.10
C TRP A 15 2.72 3.83 -15.62
N ASP A 16 1.58 3.40 -15.08
CA ASP A 16 0.67 4.27 -14.34
C ASP A 16 0.92 4.13 -12.83
N LEU A 17 1.57 5.14 -12.25
CA LEU A 17 1.75 5.22 -10.80
C LEU A 17 0.60 5.99 -10.15
N VAL A 18 -0.36 5.25 -9.59
CA VAL A 18 -1.57 5.82 -9.00
C VAL A 18 -1.36 6.16 -7.52
N GLU A 19 -1.57 7.43 -7.14
CA GLU A 19 -1.51 7.86 -5.74
C GLU A 19 -2.67 7.27 -4.94
N GLY A 20 -2.35 6.49 -3.90
CA GLY A 20 -3.34 5.91 -3.00
C GLY A 20 -4.12 6.97 -2.21
N GLN A 21 -5.40 6.71 -1.95
CA GLN A 21 -6.27 7.61 -1.18
C GLN A 21 -6.97 6.85 -0.06
N GLY A 22 -6.80 7.31 1.18
CA GLY A 22 -7.46 6.75 2.36
C GLY A 22 -6.99 5.34 2.74
N SER A 23 -7.89 4.56 3.33
CA SER A 23 -7.70 3.13 3.59
C SER A 23 -9.07 2.43 3.62
N LEU A 24 -9.16 1.22 3.06
CA LEU A 24 -10.36 0.37 3.11
C LEU A 24 -10.81 0.07 4.53
N LEU A 25 -9.88 0.06 5.49
CA LEU A 25 -10.18 -0.23 6.89
C LEU A 25 -10.45 1.03 7.71
N HIS A 26 -10.45 2.21 7.09
CA HIS A 26 -10.80 3.46 7.75
C HIS A 26 -12.27 3.82 7.51
N ALA A 27 -13.07 3.88 8.58
CA ALA A 27 -14.53 4.06 8.51
C ALA A 27 -14.98 5.24 7.62
N SER A 28 -14.29 6.39 7.72
CA SER A 28 -14.64 7.59 6.93
C SER A 28 -14.12 7.61 5.49
N TYR A 29 -13.14 6.76 5.13
CA TYR A 29 -12.42 6.87 3.86
C TYR A 29 -12.45 5.59 3.02
N ALA A 30 -13.00 4.49 3.53
CA ALA A 30 -13.06 3.21 2.83
C ALA A 30 -13.68 3.30 1.42
N GLY A 31 -14.75 4.09 1.28
CA GLY A 31 -15.41 4.27 -0.02
C GLY A 31 -14.51 4.92 -1.09
N VAL A 32 -13.60 5.81 -0.67
CA VAL A 32 -12.64 6.44 -1.59
C VAL A 32 -11.63 5.41 -2.08
N THR A 33 -11.04 4.65 -1.16
CA THR A 33 -10.07 3.59 -1.50
C THR A 33 -10.69 2.52 -2.39
N LEU A 34 -11.94 2.13 -2.12
CA LEU A 34 -12.65 1.13 -2.91
C LEU A 34 -12.91 1.61 -4.35
N GLY A 35 -13.31 2.87 -4.52
CA GLY A 35 -13.49 3.47 -5.84
C GLY A 35 -12.18 3.54 -6.63
N LEU A 36 -11.07 3.80 -5.95
CA LEU A 36 -9.73 3.78 -6.55
C LEU A 36 -9.32 2.36 -6.96
N ALA A 37 -9.45 1.39 -6.06
CA ALA A 37 -9.07 0.00 -6.28
C ALA A 37 -9.76 -0.60 -7.53
N HIS A 38 -11.08 -0.45 -7.62
CA HIS A 38 -11.83 -0.99 -8.76
C HIS A 38 -11.54 -0.24 -10.06
N GLY A 39 -11.33 1.07 -9.99
CA GLY A 39 -11.15 1.86 -11.20
C GLY A 39 -9.72 1.84 -11.75
N ALA A 40 -8.72 1.62 -10.90
CA ALA A 40 -7.32 1.55 -11.30
C ALA A 40 -6.93 0.16 -11.83
N GLN A 41 -7.66 -0.89 -11.44
CA GLN A 41 -7.43 -2.27 -11.88
C GLN A 41 -5.97 -2.73 -11.76
N ALA A 42 -5.29 -2.29 -10.70
CA ALA A 42 -3.84 -2.37 -10.57
C ALA A 42 -3.30 -3.80 -10.68
N ASP A 43 -2.17 -3.97 -11.37
CA ASP A 43 -1.40 -5.22 -11.40
C ASP A 43 -0.64 -5.44 -10.09
N ALA A 44 -0.21 -4.35 -9.45
CA ALA A 44 0.58 -4.38 -8.24
C ALA A 44 0.12 -3.30 -7.25
N ILE A 45 0.18 -3.63 -5.96
CA ILE A 45 -0.06 -2.70 -4.86
C ILE A 45 1.13 -2.64 -3.89
N VAL A 46 1.32 -1.49 -3.26
CA VAL A 46 2.28 -1.27 -2.16
C VAL A 46 1.51 -0.84 -0.92
N ILE A 47 1.74 -1.52 0.20
CA ILE A 47 1.13 -1.15 1.49
C ILE A 47 1.92 -0.03 2.14
N CYS A 48 1.26 1.10 2.42
CA CYS A 48 1.87 2.24 3.10
C CYS A 48 1.54 2.21 4.60
N HIS A 49 2.54 2.41 5.46
CA HIS A 49 2.35 2.44 6.91
C HIS A 49 3.26 3.44 7.61
N GLU A 50 2.82 3.94 8.76
CA GLU A 50 3.59 4.79 9.66
C GLU A 50 3.53 4.14 11.06
N PRO A 51 4.64 3.54 11.55
CA PRO A 51 4.62 2.61 12.69
C PRO A 51 4.25 3.22 14.04
N THR A 52 4.36 4.53 14.21
CA THR A 52 4.15 5.19 15.52
C THR A 52 2.68 5.53 15.78
N ARG A 53 1.79 5.36 14.80
CA ARG A 53 0.35 5.61 14.96
C ARG A 53 -0.31 4.54 15.82
N PRO A 54 -0.89 4.91 16.98
CA PRO A 54 -1.62 3.96 17.81
C PRO A 54 -3.06 3.70 17.30
N HIS A 55 -3.64 4.66 16.58
CA HIS A 55 -5.02 4.63 16.13
C HIS A 55 -5.21 5.32 14.78
N MET A 56 -6.37 5.12 14.16
CA MET A 56 -6.75 5.76 12.92
C MET A 56 -6.86 7.29 13.08
N ARG A 57 -6.57 8.03 12.00
CA ARG A 57 -6.60 9.50 12.02
C ARG A 57 -8.01 10.01 12.29
N GLY A 58 -8.19 10.78 13.37
CA GLY A 58 -9.49 11.34 13.75
C GLY A 58 -10.43 10.35 14.45
N LEU A 59 -9.96 9.15 14.76
CA LEU A 59 -10.73 8.09 15.43
C LEU A 59 -9.87 7.49 16.57
N PRO A 60 -9.77 8.16 17.74
CA PRO A 60 -8.85 7.77 18.81
C PRO A 60 -9.13 6.38 19.41
N ASP A 61 -10.38 5.94 19.37
CA ASP A 61 -10.81 4.65 19.91
C ASP A 61 -10.68 3.48 18.91
N TYR A 62 -10.21 3.75 17.69
CA TYR A 62 -10.07 2.76 16.63
C TYR A 62 -8.59 2.43 16.41
N PRO A 63 -8.10 1.27 16.88
CA PRO A 63 -6.70 0.93 16.76
C PRO A 63 -6.28 0.79 15.29
N MET A 64 -4.98 0.95 15.03
CA MET A 64 -4.45 0.71 13.69
C MET A 64 -4.67 -0.76 13.27
N PRO A 65 -5.16 -1.02 12.06
CA PRO A 65 -5.23 -2.37 11.52
C PRO A 65 -3.84 -2.94 11.31
N THR A 66 -3.73 -4.27 11.33
CA THR A 66 -2.46 -4.95 11.03
C THR A 66 -2.11 -4.81 9.55
N LEU A 67 -0.81 -4.91 9.22
CA LEU A 67 -0.34 -4.85 7.83
C LEU A 67 -0.95 -5.97 6.98
N GLU A 68 -1.05 -7.16 7.56
CA GLU A 68 -1.62 -8.37 6.96
C GLU A 68 -3.12 -8.18 6.68
N ALA A 69 -3.87 -7.59 7.61
CA ALA A 69 -5.28 -7.28 7.41
C ALA A 69 -5.48 -6.23 6.31
N CYS A 70 -4.63 -5.20 6.27
CA CYS A 70 -4.65 -4.19 5.21
C CYS A 70 -4.36 -4.80 3.84
N MET A 71 -3.30 -5.61 3.75
CA MET A 71 -2.89 -6.29 2.52
C MET A 71 -4.01 -7.21 2.01
N LYS A 72 -4.56 -8.05 2.89
CA LYS A 72 -5.66 -8.95 2.55
C LYS A 72 -6.87 -8.19 2.01
N ALA A 73 -7.34 -7.16 2.73
CA ALA A 73 -8.51 -6.39 2.33
C ALA A 73 -8.30 -5.68 0.97
N GLN A 74 -7.10 -5.15 0.72
CA GLN A 74 -6.78 -4.50 -0.55
C GLN A 74 -6.74 -5.49 -1.72
N LEU A 75 -6.12 -6.66 -1.53
CA LEU A 75 -6.09 -7.70 -2.56
C LEU A 75 -7.49 -8.20 -2.88
N GLU A 76 -8.32 -8.47 -1.86
CA GLU A 76 -9.71 -8.90 -2.04
C GLU A 76 -10.54 -7.87 -2.81
N ALA A 77 -10.36 -6.57 -2.54
CA ALA A 77 -11.05 -5.52 -3.26
C ALA A 77 -10.57 -5.38 -4.72
N CYS A 78 -9.26 -5.36 -4.95
CA CYS A 78 -8.69 -5.22 -6.30
C CYS A 78 -9.01 -6.43 -7.19
N ALA A 79 -9.07 -7.63 -6.60
CA ALA A 79 -9.36 -8.88 -7.30
C ALA A 79 -10.73 -8.91 -8.00
N LEU A 80 -11.66 -8.03 -7.61
CA LEU A 80 -12.93 -7.87 -8.32
C LEU A 80 -12.74 -7.45 -9.78
N THR A 81 -11.73 -6.62 -10.06
CA THR A 81 -11.51 -6.00 -11.38
C THR A 81 -10.19 -6.41 -12.03
N ASN A 82 -9.25 -6.96 -11.26
CA ASN A 82 -8.03 -7.60 -11.76
C ASN A 82 -7.68 -8.79 -10.86
N PRO A 83 -8.01 -10.04 -11.24
CA PRO A 83 -7.78 -11.22 -10.40
C PRO A 83 -6.29 -11.56 -10.21
N ASP A 84 -5.41 -11.01 -11.05
CA ASP A 84 -3.97 -11.27 -11.02
C ASP A 84 -3.19 -10.24 -10.15
N VAL A 85 -3.90 -9.30 -9.52
CA VAL A 85 -3.32 -8.30 -8.63
C VAL A 85 -2.48 -8.94 -7.52
N ARG A 86 -1.31 -8.35 -7.25
CA ARG A 86 -0.43 -8.79 -6.17
C ARG A 86 0.12 -7.64 -5.33
N CYS A 87 0.45 -7.94 -4.08
CA CYS A 87 1.19 -7.02 -3.24
C CYS A 87 2.69 -7.24 -3.49
N ILE A 88 3.42 -6.18 -3.81
CA ILE A 88 4.86 -6.25 -4.08
C ILE A 88 5.72 -5.86 -2.87
N GLY A 89 5.10 -5.34 -1.81
CA GLY A 89 5.80 -4.96 -0.58
C GLY A 89 5.15 -3.80 0.17
N ALA A 90 5.94 -3.21 1.06
CA ALA A 90 5.49 -2.11 1.90
C ALA A 90 6.43 -0.89 1.86
N ALA A 91 5.84 0.29 1.93
CA ALA A 91 6.50 1.56 2.15
C ALA A 91 6.24 2.02 3.59
N ILE A 92 7.30 2.03 4.39
CA ILE A 92 7.24 2.35 5.81
C ILE A 92 7.77 3.77 6.02
N ASN A 93 6.91 4.66 6.51
CA ASN A 93 7.31 6.01 6.89
C ASN A 93 7.97 5.96 8.27
N THR A 94 9.29 6.09 8.31
CA THR A 94 10.08 6.07 9.56
C THR A 94 10.55 7.47 9.98
N SER A 95 9.92 8.54 9.47
CA SER A 95 10.33 9.92 9.75
C SER A 95 10.27 10.30 11.23
N ALA A 96 9.44 9.62 12.02
CA ALA A 96 9.31 9.81 13.47
C ALA A 96 10.24 8.90 14.30
N LEU A 97 11.05 8.06 13.65
CA LEU A 97 11.94 7.10 14.30
C LEU A 97 13.42 7.50 14.13
N ASP A 98 14.24 7.09 15.07
CA ASP A 98 15.69 7.09 14.91
C ASP A 98 16.13 5.97 13.96
N GLU A 99 17.43 5.91 13.65
CA GLU A 99 17.97 4.93 12.70
C GLU A 99 17.68 3.47 13.14
N ALA A 100 17.93 3.16 14.40
CA ALA A 100 17.72 1.80 14.92
C ALA A 100 16.23 1.42 14.92
N GLY A 101 15.35 2.35 15.28
CA GLY A 101 13.91 2.17 15.23
C GLY A 101 13.38 2.02 13.81
N ALA A 102 13.91 2.79 12.86
CA ALA A 102 13.57 2.70 11.45
C ALA A 102 13.89 1.32 10.88
N GLU A 103 15.12 0.84 11.10
CA GLU A 103 15.56 -0.50 10.66
C GLU A 103 14.71 -1.61 11.29
N ALA A 104 14.42 -1.51 12.60
CA ALA A 104 13.59 -2.48 13.29
C ALA A 104 12.15 -2.51 12.74
N ALA A 105 11.55 -1.34 12.48
CA ALA A 105 10.19 -1.25 11.96
C ALA A 105 10.08 -1.74 10.51
N ILE A 106 11.08 -1.46 9.67
CA ILE A 106 11.15 -2.00 8.31
C ILE A 106 11.26 -3.52 8.37
N LYS A 107 12.19 -4.06 9.18
CA LYS A 107 12.35 -5.51 9.34
C LYS A 107 11.08 -6.18 9.86
N ASP A 108 10.38 -5.60 10.84
CA ASP A 108 9.10 -6.13 11.33
C ASP A 108 8.06 -6.21 10.20
N ALA A 109 7.96 -5.18 9.37
CA ALA A 109 7.05 -5.18 8.23
C ALA A 109 7.40 -6.29 7.22
N GLU A 110 8.69 -6.53 6.95
CA GLU A 110 9.14 -7.62 6.08
C GLU A 110 8.80 -8.99 6.65
N ASP A 111 9.12 -9.22 7.93
CA ASP A 111 8.87 -10.50 8.60
C ASP A 111 7.37 -10.83 8.61
N ARG A 112 6.52 -9.80 8.81
CA ARG A 112 5.07 -9.96 8.87
C ARG A 112 4.41 -10.18 7.52
N LEU A 113 4.86 -9.47 6.49
CA LEU A 113 4.29 -9.58 5.16
C LEU A 113 4.92 -10.70 4.33
N GLY A 114 6.13 -11.14 4.67
CA GLY A 114 6.93 -12.02 3.84
C GLY A 114 7.34 -11.38 2.50
N LEU A 115 7.34 -10.05 2.45
CA LEU A 115 7.58 -9.23 1.25
C LEU A 115 8.59 -8.13 1.57
N PRO A 116 9.27 -7.54 0.55
CA PRO A 116 10.16 -6.42 0.76
C PRO A 116 9.45 -5.24 1.44
N ALA A 117 10.14 -4.59 2.37
CA ALA A 117 9.72 -3.32 2.93
C ALA A 117 10.88 -2.32 2.86
N VAL A 118 10.54 -1.06 2.59
CA VAL A 118 11.52 0.04 2.48
C VAL A 118 10.98 1.28 3.17
N ASP A 119 11.86 2.16 3.61
CA ASP A 119 11.53 3.58 3.74
C ASP A 119 11.91 4.26 2.41
N PRO A 120 10.94 4.72 1.60
CA PRO A 120 11.22 5.31 0.29
C PRO A 120 12.09 6.56 0.34
N VAL A 121 12.07 7.29 1.46
CA VAL A 121 12.80 8.55 1.62
C VAL A 121 14.24 8.26 2.06
N ARG A 122 14.45 7.28 2.94
CA ARG A 122 15.79 6.90 3.42
C ARG A 122 16.53 5.98 2.45
N HIS A 123 15.85 4.94 1.96
CA HIS A 123 16.48 3.82 1.26
C HIS A 123 16.16 3.79 -0.24
N GLY A 124 15.27 4.68 -0.70
CA GLY A 124 14.72 4.62 -2.06
C GLY A 124 13.75 3.44 -2.24
N VAL A 125 13.37 3.19 -3.49
CA VAL A 125 12.30 2.22 -3.84
C VAL A 125 12.77 1.02 -4.64
N ALA A 126 14.08 0.89 -4.89
CA ALA A 126 14.63 -0.13 -5.79
C ALA A 126 14.12 -1.54 -5.48
N ARG A 127 14.09 -1.94 -4.19
CA ARG A 127 13.62 -3.27 -3.77
C ARG A 127 12.14 -3.53 -4.06
N LEU A 128 11.31 -2.49 -4.07
CA LEU A 128 9.91 -2.61 -4.48
C LEU A 128 9.81 -2.73 -6.00
N VAL A 129 10.62 -1.96 -6.73
CA VAL A 129 10.65 -2.01 -8.19
C VAL A 129 11.13 -3.38 -8.69
N ASP A 130 12.19 -3.93 -8.09
CA ASP A 130 12.69 -5.27 -8.42
C ASP A 130 11.63 -6.36 -8.20
N ALA A 131 10.73 -6.18 -7.23
CA ALA A 131 9.65 -7.14 -6.93
C ALA A 131 8.53 -7.16 -7.97
N LEU A 132 8.41 -6.13 -8.83
CA LEU A 132 7.52 -6.15 -9.98
C LEU A 132 8.00 -7.17 -11.03
N GLY A 133 9.27 -7.58 -11.01
CA GLY A 133 9.82 -8.48 -12.01
C GLY A 133 9.92 -7.82 -13.39
N THR A 134 10.59 -8.54 -14.29
CA THR A 134 10.63 -8.26 -15.73
C THR A 134 9.75 -9.25 -16.48
#